data_AF-A0A931MIF9-F1
#
_entry.id   AF-A0A931MIF9-F1
#
_cell.length_a   1.000
_cell.length_b   1.000
_cell.length_c   1.000
_cell.angle_alpha   90.00
_cell.angle_beta   90.00
_cell.angle_gamma   90.00
#
_symmetry.space_group_name_H-M   'P 1'
#
loop_
_entity.id
_entity.type
_entity.pdbx_description
1 polymer ?
#
loop_
_entity_poly.entity_id
_entity_poly.type
_entity_poly.pdbx_seq_one_letter_code
_entity_poly.pdbx_strand_id
1 'polypeptide(L)'
;MNIARIPVGLTLFVTLALTPPLAGAQYALTEATMESVESVAFGECWWLAEHAEPKPTDRTQFERQCRDSLAPKIVEQRRLLGEAEKQLATEYAQLSTALKAQGRIRPRSLLLSQRNWAKFRDAHCTLEVERVMGNYRSPHRLATCLEVEATKRIEYLKGFAG
;
A
#
# COMPACT_ATOMS: atom_id res chain seq x y z
N MET A 1 45.54 -1.86 -57.37
CA MET A 1 45.01 -2.67 -56.26
C MET A 1 44.32 -1.73 -55.28
N ASN A 2 42.99 -1.83 -55.20
CA ASN A 2 42.12 -0.95 -54.43
C ASN A 2 42.00 -1.44 -52.99
N ILE A 3 42.26 -0.57 -52.01
CA ILE A 3 41.97 -0.82 -50.60
C ILE A 3 40.62 -0.16 -50.29
N ALA A 4 39.62 -0.99 -50.02
CA ALA A 4 38.26 -0.56 -49.70
C ALA A 4 38.19 0.05 -48.29
N ARG A 5 37.54 1.21 -48.18
CA ARG A 5 37.16 1.86 -46.91
C ARG A 5 35.83 1.28 -46.44
N ILE A 6 35.76 0.83 -45.18
CA ILE A 6 34.51 0.45 -44.51
C ILE A 6 34.05 1.64 -43.65
N PRO A 7 32.84 2.19 -43.83
CA PRO A 7 32.29 3.17 -42.92
C PRO A 7 31.61 2.47 -41.74
N VAL A 8 32.06 2.77 -40.52
CA VAL A 8 31.35 2.45 -39.29
C VAL A 8 30.31 3.54 -39.07
N GLY A 9 29.04 3.20 -39.30
CA GLY A 9 27.91 4.10 -39.07
C GLY A 9 26.71 3.33 -38.55
N LEU A 10 26.80 2.83 -37.31
CA LEU A 10 25.66 2.22 -36.62
C LEU A 10 25.11 3.23 -35.61
N THR A 11 24.24 4.13 -36.07
CA THR A 11 23.42 4.99 -35.21
C THR A 11 22.34 4.12 -34.56
N LEU A 12 22.56 3.75 -33.30
CA LEU A 12 21.57 3.10 -32.45
C LEU A 12 20.53 4.14 -32.03
N PHE A 13 19.38 4.18 -32.73
CA PHE A 13 18.21 4.91 -32.26
C PHE A 13 17.64 4.19 -31.04
N VAL A 14 17.99 4.67 -29.85
CA VAL A 14 17.29 4.31 -28.61
C VAL A 14 15.93 4.98 -28.67
N THR A 15 14.90 4.22 -29.03
CA THR A 15 13.52 4.60 -28.85
C THR A 15 13.25 4.73 -27.35
N LEU A 16 13.16 5.98 -26.88
CA LEU A 16 12.58 6.29 -25.57
C LEU A 16 11.14 5.78 -25.57
N ALA A 17 10.92 4.60 -25.01
CA ALA A 17 9.59 4.13 -24.68
C ALA A 17 8.98 5.11 -23.67
N LEU A 18 7.94 5.80 -24.10
CA LEU A 18 7.04 6.58 -23.25
C LEU A 18 6.48 5.66 -22.18
N THR A 19 7.08 5.68 -20.99
CA THR A 19 6.50 5.04 -19.81
C THR A 19 5.18 5.75 -19.48
N PRO A 20 4.06 5.02 -19.37
CA PRO A 20 2.78 5.62 -19.04
C PRO A 20 2.83 6.28 -17.64
N PRO A 21 1.99 7.29 -17.38
CA PRO A 21 1.91 7.92 -16.07
C PRO A 21 1.51 6.88 -15.02
N LEU A 22 2.43 6.63 -14.08
CA LEU A 22 2.36 5.69 -12.96
C LEU A 22 1.20 5.92 -11.97
N ALA A 23 0.35 6.92 -12.20
CA ALA A 23 -0.79 7.21 -11.34
C ALA A 23 -1.83 6.08 -11.31
N GLY A 24 -1.95 5.25 -12.35
CA GLY A 24 -2.91 4.14 -12.37
C GLY A 24 -2.38 2.80 -11.87
N ALA A 25 -1.06 2.56 -11.96
CA ALA A 25 -0.49 1.23 -11.75
C ALA A 25 -0.31 0.85 -10.26
N GLN A 26 -0.25 1.82 -9.35
CA GLN A 26 -0.11 1.54 -7.91
C GLN A 26 -1.43 1.17 -7.23
N TYR A 27 -2.58 1.56 -7.80
CA TYR A 27 -3.90 1.20 -7.25
C TYR A 27 -4.37 -0.21 -7.64
N ALA A 28 -3.88 -0.73 -8.76
CA ALA A 28 -4.26 -2.08 -9.21
C ALA A 28 -3.63 -3.21 -8.35
N LEU A 29 -2.63 -2.89 -7.53
CA LEU A 29 -1.90 -3.87 -6.72
C LEU A 29 -2.58 -4.19 -5.38
N THR A 30 -3.41 -3.29 -4.86
CA THR A 30 -4.15 -3.53 -3.62
C THR A 30 -5.36 -4.43 -3.84
N GLU A 31 -6.02 -4.37 -5.00
CA GLU A 31 -7.21 -5.18 -5.28
C GLU A 31 -6.89 -6.63 -5.68
N ALA A 32 -5.81 -6.85 -6.43
CA ALA A 32 -5.46 -8.17 -6.99
C ALA A 32 -4.84 -9.17 -5.99
N THR A 33 -4.61 -8.76 -4.73
CA THR A 33 -4.04 -9.62 -3.68
C THR A 33 -4.94 -9.76 -2.45
N MET A 34 -6.14 -9.18 -2.46
CA MET A 34 -7.05 -9.33 -1.33
C MET A 34 -7.67 -10.72 -1.33
N GLU A 35 -7.10 -11.61 -0.51
CA GLU A 35 -7.76 -12.84 -0.07
C GLU A 35 -9.24 -12.58 0.26
N SER A 36 -10.11 -13.59 0.02
CA SER A 36 -11.54 -13.45 0.31
C SER A 36 -11.77 -13.06 1.77
N VAL A 37 -12.87 -12.35 2.05
CA VAL A 37 -13.18 -11.93 3.43
C VAL A 37 -13.22 -13.13 4.38
N GLU A 38 -13.68 -14.30 3.91
CA GLU A 38 -13.65 -15.52 4.71
C GLU A 38 -12.23 -16.02 5.01
N SER A 39 -11.32 -15.97 4.02
CA SER A 39 -9.91 -16.35 4.18
C SER A 39 -9.18 -15.42 5.16
N VAL A 40 -9.41 -14.11 5.03
CA VAL A 40 -8.86 -13.09 5.92
C VAL A 40 -9.32 -13.31 7.36
N ALA A 41 -10.62 -13.56 7.54
CA ALA A 41 -11.18 -13.76 8.87
C ALA A 41 -10.69 -15.06 9.51
N PHE A 42 -10.37 -16.08 8.71
CA PHE A 42 -9.91 -17.38 9.22
C PHE A 42 -8.62 -17.27 10.04
N GLY A 43 -7.57 -16.61 9.52
CA GLY A 43 -6.28 -16.51 10.21
C GLY A 43 -6.38 -15.78 11.56
N GLU A 44 -7.14 -14.69 11.61
CA GLU A 44 -7.34 -13.93 12.84
C GLU A 44 -8.25 -14.66 13.83
N CYS A 45 -9.32 -15.30 13.36
CA CYS A 45 -10.20 -16.09 14.24
C CYS A 45 -9.50 -17.31 14.81
N TRP A 46 -8.61 -17.94 14.05
CA TRP A 46 -7.77 -19.02 14.54
C TRP A 46 -6.84 -18.54 15.65
N TRP A 47 -6.13 -17.43 15.43
CA TRP A 47 -5.27 -16.83 16.45
C TRP A 47 -6.05 -16.47 17.72
N LEU A 48 -7.25 -15.89 17.58
CA LEU A 48 -8.12 -15.55 18.70
C LEU A 48 -8.56 -16.79 19.48
N ALA A 49 -8.93 -17.88 18.80
CA ALA A 49 -9.31 -19.13 19.46
C ALA A 49 -8.14 -19.71 20.27
N GLU A 50 -6.92 -19.64 19.72
CA GLU A 50 -5.71 -20.12 20.39
C GLU A 50 -5.29 -19.26 21.58
N HIS A 51 -5.72 -18.00 21.68
CA HIS A 51 -5.33 -17.11 22.77
C HIS A 51 -6.52 -16.75 23.69
N ALA A 52 -7.69 -17.34 23.46
CA ALA A 52 -8.87 -17.14 24.31
C ALA A 52 -8.72 -17.80 25.68
N GLU A 53 -9.14 -17.08 26.72
CA GLU A 53 -9.25 -17.58 28.09
C GLU A 53 -10.65 -17.26 28.66
N PRO A 54 -11.48 -18.29 28.97
CA PRO A 54 -11.20 -19.72 28.84
C PRO A 54 -11.12 -20.18 27.38
N LYS A 55 -10.47 -21.32 27.15
CA LYS A 55 -10.41 -21.94 25.82
C LYS A 55 -11.83 -22.28 25.34
N PRO A 56 -12.17 -22.08 24.04
CA PRO A 56 -13.48 -22.43 23.53
C PRO A 56 -13.74 -23.93 23.63
N THR A 57 -14.86 -24.32 24.22
CA THR A 57 -15.29 -25.73 24.29
C THR A 57 -15.64 -26.29 22.91
N ASP A 58 -16.22 -25.45 22.05
CA ASP A 58 -16.48 -25.75 20.63
C ASP A 58 -15.73 -24.75 19.75
N ARG A 59 -14.59 -25.19 19.22
CA ARG A 59 -13.74 -24.39 18.34
C ARG A 59 -14.44 -24.02 17.03
N THR A 60 -15.22 -24.93 16.46
CA THR A 60 -15.91 -24.69 15.19
C THR A 60 -17.00 -23.64 15.34
N GLN A 61 -17.77 -23.69 16.43
CA GLN A 61 -18.75 -22.66 16.75
C GLN A 61 -18.08 -21.31 17.01
N PHE A 62 -16.98 -21.28 17.77
CA PHE A 62 -16.22 -20.06 18.02
C PHE A 62 -15.72 -19.42 16.72
N GLU A 63 -15.07 -20.19 15.84
CA GLU A 63 -14.54 -19.67 14.58
C GLU A 63 -15.65 -19.13 13.67
N ARG A 64 -16.82 -19.77 13.64
CA ARG A 64 -17.99 -19.27 12.90
C ARG A 64 -18.44 -17.91 13.42
N GLN A 65 -18.69 -17.80 14.72
CA GLN A 65 -19.11 -16.55 15.36
C GLN A 65 -18.07 -15.43 15.20
N CYS A 66 -16.80 -15.77 15.32
CA CYS A 66 -15.71 -14.84 15.09
C CYS A 66 -15.72 -14.33 13.64
N ARG A 67 -15.84 -15.20 12.64
CA ARG A 67 -15.91 -14.79 11.23
C ARG A 67 -17.13 -13.91 10.97
N ASP A 68 -18.30 -14.29 11.48
CA ASP A 68 -19.53 -13.52 11.33
C ASP A 68 -19.40 -12.12 11.94
N SER A 69 -18.69 -11.99 13.06
CA SER A 69 -18.40 -10.69 13.68
C SER A 69 -17.32 -9.88 12.97
N LEU A 70 -16.31 -10.54 12.39
CA LEU A 70 -15.12 -9.89 11.82
C LEU A 70 -15.32 -9.48 10.36
N ALA A 71 -16.10 -10.25 9.59
CA ALA A 71 -16.39 -9.97 8.18
C ALA A 71 -16.88 -8.53 7.92
N PRO A 72 -17.90 -7.99 8.62
CA PRO A 72 -18.34 -6.61 8.38
C PRO A 72 -17.26 -5.58 8.73
N LYS A 73 -16.42 -5.85 9.74
CA LYS A 73 -15.29 -4.98 10.11
C LYS A 73 -14.21 -4.96 9.05
N ILE A 74 -13.90 -6.11 8.45
CA ILE A 74 -12.97 -6.22 7.31
C ILE A 74 -13.47 -5.40 6.12
N VAL A 75 -14.74 -5.54 5.78
CA VAL A 75 -15.34 -4.78 4.66
C VAL A 75 -15.26 -3.28 4.91
N GLU A 76 -15.63 -2.85 6.12
CA GLU A 76 -15.58 -1.43 6.48
C GLU A 76 -14.14 -0.90 6.51
N GLN A 77 -13.19 -1.64 7.07
CA GLN A 77 -11.79 -1.23 7.11
C GLN A 77 -11.18 -1.11 5.70
N ARG A 78 -11.55 -2.00 4.76
CA ARG A 78 -11.14 -1.90 3.36
C ARG A 78 -11.70 -0.64 2.70
N ARG A 79 -12.96 -0.28 2.98
CA ARG A 79 -13.57 0.96 2.49
C ARG A 79 -12.81 2.18 3.01
N LEU A 80 -12.55 2.24 4.32
CA LEU A 80 -11.84 3.34 4.97
C LEU A 80 -10.41 3.50 4.43
N LEU A 81 -9.66 2.40 4.28
CA LEU A 81 -8.33 2.43 3.67
C LEU A 81 -8.39 2.98 2.24
N GLY A 82 -9.34 2.51 1.43
CA GLY A 82 -9.51 2.99 0.06
C GLY A 82 -9.82 4.50 -0.02
N GLU A 83 -10.59 5.03 0.94
CA GLU A 83 -10.86 6.47 1.05
C GLU A 83 -9.61 7.26 1.45
N ALA A 84 -8.87 6.77 2.46
CA ALA A 84 -7.62 7.38 2.88
C ALA A 84 -6.58 7.40 1.75
N GLU A 85 -6.42 6.31 0.99
CA GLU A 85 -5.48 6.27 -0.13
C GLU A 85 -5.86 7.22 -1.27
N LYS A 86 -7.16 7.35 -1.58
CA LYS A 86 -7.66 8.35 -2.54
C LYS A 86 -7.34 9.76 -2.08
N GLN A 87 -7.64 10.09 -0.82
CA GLN A 87 -7.38 11.41 -0.26
C GLN A 87 -5.87 11.72 -0.26
N LEU A 88 -5.04 10.76 0.17
CA LEU A 88 -3.58 10.89 0.15
C LEU A 88 -3.04 11.27 -1.22
N ALA A 89 -3.59 10.67 -2.28
CA ALA A 89 -3.18 10.98 -3.63
C ALA A 89 -3.63 12.36 -4.11
N THR A 90 -4.84 12.79 -3.72
CA THR A 90 -5.31 14.15 -3.96
C THR A 90 -4.37 15.17 -3.33
N GLU A 91 -4.04 15.00 -2.04
CA GLU A 91 -3.15 15.91 -1.31
C GLU A 91 -1.73 15.93 -1.88
N TYR A 92 -1.21 14.76 -2.26
CA TYR A 92 0.09 14.67 -2.94
C TYR A 92 0.09 15.43 -4.28
N ALA A 93 -0.98 15.29 -5.07
CA ALA A 93 -1.10 15.97 -6.37
C ALA A 93 -1.18 17.49 -6.20
N GLN A 94 -1.96 17.96 -5.22
CA GLN A 94 -2.07 19.38 -4.88
C GLN A 94 -0.73 19.96 -4.44
N LEU A 95 -0.05 19.31 -3.49
CA LEU A 95 1.28 19.74 -3.02
C LEU A 95 2.30 19.74 -4.16
N SER A 96 2.35 18.68 -4.97
CA SER A 96 3.25 18.59 -6.13
C SER A 96 3.04 19.75 -7.11
N THR A 97 1.79 20.17 -7.32
CA THR A 97 1.43 21.30 -8.18
C THR A 97 1.88 22.63 -7.57
N ALA A 98 1.60 22.85 -6.29
CA ALA A 98 1.98 24.06 -5.57
C ALA A 98 3.51 24.27 -5.54
N LEU A 99 4.26 23.22 -5.22
CA LEU A 99 5.73 23.29 -5.14
C LEU A 99 6.39 23.51 -6.50
N LYS A 100 5.82 22.95 -7.57
CA LYS A 100 6.25 23.22 -8.95
C LYS A 100 6.06 24.69 -9.30
N ALA A 101 4.89 25.25 -8.98
CA ALA A 101 4.59 26.66 -9.26
C ALA A 101 5.53 27.61 -8.49
N GLN A 102 5.92 27.25 -7.26
CA GLN A 102 6.82 28.06 -6.43
C GLN A 102 8.31 27.92 -6.80
N GLY A 103 8.71 26.93 -7.62
CA GLY A 103 10.11 26.65 -7.92
C GLY A 103 10.96 26.21 -6.72
N ARG A 104 10.34 25.96 -5.56
CA ARG A 104 11.04 25.73 -4.27
C ARG A 104 11.64 24.35 -4.14
N ILE A 105 11.14 23.36 -4.88
CA ILE A 105 11.61 21.98 -4.74
C ILE A 105 11.78 21.33 -6.09
N ARG A 106 12.85 20.54 -6.23
CA ARG A 106 12.99 19.60 -7.35
C ARG A 106 11.82 18.60 -7.26
N PRO A 107 10.95 18.48 -8.27
CA PRO A 107 9.79 17.57 -8.23
C PRO A 107 10.15 16.12 -7.88
N ARG A 108 11.39 15.71 -8.21
CA ARG A 108 11.94 14.39 -7.91
C ARG A 108 12.10 14.13 -6.40
N SER A 109 12.31 15.16 -5.58
CA SER A 109 12.48 15.00 -4.13
C SER A 109 11.17 14.59 -3.45
N LEU A 110 10.05 15.22 -3.80
CA LEU A 110 8.73 14.85 -3.26
C LEU A 110 8.35 13.42 -3.67
N LEU A 111 8.57 13.06 -4.94
CA LEU A 111 8.33 11.70 -5.42
C LEU A 111 9.18 10.68 -4.67
N LEU A 112 10.48 10.95 -4.47
CA LEU A 112 11.37 10.04 -3.73
C LEU A 112 10.93 9.90 -2.27
N SER A 113 10.57 11.00 -1.62
CA SER A 113 10.02 10.99 -0.26
C SER A 113 8.78 10.10 -0.17
N GLN A 114 7.83 10.26 -1.10
CA GLN A 114 6.60 9.47 -1.11
C GLN A 114 6.86 7.98 -1.35
N ARG A 115 7.79 7.63 -2.25
CA ARG A 115 8.18 6.23 -2.49
C ARG A 115 8.84 5.59 -1.28
N ASN A 116 9.72 6.32 -0.59
CA ASN A 116 10.38 5.81 0.60
C ASN A 116 9.40 5.66 1.76
N TRP A 117 8.48 6.61 1.92
CA TRP A 117 7.40 6.51 2.89
C TRP A 117 6.50 5.28 2.65
N ALA A 118 6.10 5.01 1.40
CA ALA A 118 5.27 3.84 1.10
C ALA A 118 5.97 2.52 1.48
N LYS A 119 7.27 2.40 1.16
CA LYS A 119 8.07 1.23 1.59
C LYS A 119 8.15 1.10 3.12
N PHE A 120 8.37 2.22 3.81
CA PHE A 120 8.40 2.24 5.26
C PHE A 120 7.04 1.82 5.84
N ARG A 121 5.94 2.39 5.34
CA ARG A 121 4.57 2.07 5.75
C ARG A 121 4.31 0.57 5.66
N ASP A 122 4.60 -0.04 4.51
CA ASP A 122 4.29 -1.44 4.27
C ASP A 122 5.14 -2.34 5.21
N ALA A 123 6.42 -2.01 5.41
CA ALA A 123 7.30 -2.74 6.35
C ALA A 123 6.88 -2.56 7.81
N HIS A 124 6.52 -1.33 8.21
CA HIS A 124 6.05 -1.01 9.56
C HIS A 124 4.75 -1.75 9.88
N CYS A 125 3.77 -1.72 8.99
CA CYS A 125 2.48 -2.35 9.22
C CYS A 125 2.57 -3.89 9.19
N THR A 126 3.46 -4.44 8.37
CA THR A 126 3.78 -5.88 8.43
C THR A 126 4.36 -6.24 9.80
N LEU A 127 5.35 -5.49 10.28
CA LEU A 127 5.97 -5.71 11.59
C LEU A 127 4.96 -5.57 12.75
N GLU A 128 4.04 -4.60 12.71
CA GLU A 128 3.01 -4.46 13.75
C GLU A 128 2.07 -5.66 13.82
N VAL A 129 1.68 -6.23 12.67
CA VAL A 129 0.86 -7.45 12.65
C VAL A 129 1.66 -8.63 13.19
N GLU A 130 2.89 -8.84 12.71
CA GLU A 130 3.76 -9.93 13.17
C GLU A 130 4.09 -9.84 14.66
N ARG A 131 4.26 -8.62 15.19
CA ARG A 131 4.52 -8.41 16.64
C ARG A 131 3.37 -8.88 17.51
N VAL A 132 2.13 -8.74 17.04
CA VAL A 132 0.92 -9.14 17.80
C VAL A 132 0.56 -10.60 17.55
N MET A 133 0.69 -11.03 16.30
CA MET A 133 0.12 -12.29 15.82
C MET A 133 1.18 -13.34 15.46
N GLY A 134 2.46 -13.03 15.60
CA GLY A 134 3.55 -13.93 15.19
C GLY A 134 3.45 -14.25 13.70
N ASN A 135 3.42 -15.56 13.38
CA ASN A 135 3.33 -16.04 12.00
C ASN A 135 1.91 -16.01 11.42
N TYR A 136 0.90 -15.62 12.20
CA TYR A 136 -0.47 -15.49 11.71
C TYR A 136 -0.63 -14.21 10.89
N ARG A 137 -1.34 -14.32 9.76
CA ARG A 137 -1.71 -13.16 8.94
C ARG A 137 -3.05 -12.61 9.41
N SER A 138 -3.14 -11.29 9.59
CA SER A 138 -4.42 -10.57 9.66
C SER A 138 -4.43 -9.43 8.65
N PRO A 139 -5.02 -9.66 7.47
CA PRO A 139 -5.25 -8.59 6.50
C PRO A 139 -6.16 -7.47 7.05
N HIS A 140 -7.02 -7.76 8.04
CA HIS A 140 -7.80 -6.74 8.75
C HIS A 140 -6.89 -5.75 9.51
N ARG A 141 -6.02 -6.27 10.39
CA ARG A 141 -5.09 -5.44 11.17
C ARG A 141 -4.08 -4.73 10.29
N LEU A 142 -3.62 -5.40 9.24
CA LEU A 142 -2.77 -4.78 8.23
C LEU A 142 -3.48 -3.57 7.61
N ALA A 143 -4.72 -3.74 7.15
CA ALA A 143 -5.50 -2.65 6.57
C ALA A 143 -5.75 -1.49 7.55
N THR A 144 -6.02 -1.78 8.83
CA THR A 144 -6.12 -0.76 9.88
C THR A 144 -4.82 0.03 10.04
N CYS A 145 -3.67 -0.63 10.09
CA CYS A 145 -2.39 0.07 10.18
C CYS A 145 -2.11 0.93 8.94
N LEU A 146 -2.37 0.39 7.74
CA LEU A 146 -2.16 1.11 6.49
C LEU A 146 -3.03 2.38 6.41
N GLU A 147 -4.27 2.30 6.89
CA GLU A 147 -5.21 3.42 6.93
C GLU A 147 -4.73 4.51 7.90
N VAL A 148 -4.32 4.13 9.11
CA VAL A 148 -3.75 5.07 10.09
C VAL A 148 -2.49 5.76 9.54
N GLU A 149 -1.58 5.02 8.92
CA GLU A 149 -0.37 5.59 8.32
C GLU A 149 -0.67 6.50 7.13
N ALA A 150 -1.65 6.13 6.29
CA ALA A 150 -2.12 7.00 5.20
C ALA A 150 -2.68 8.32 5.74
N THR A 151 -3.49 8.27 6.80
CA THR A 151 -4.05 9.45 7.48
C THR A 151 -2.95 10.35 8.07
N LYS A 152 -1.94 9.78 8.74
CA LYS A 152 -0.78 10.56 9.22
C LYS A 152 -0.04 11.24 8.07
N ARG A 153 0.12 10.55 6.94
CA ARG A 153 0.80 11.10 5.77
C ARG A 153 0.00 12.22 5.11
N ILE A 154 -1.33 12.10 5.05
CA ILE A 154 -2.23 13.17 4.60
C ILE A 154 -1.97 14.45 5.38
N GLU A 155 -2.00 14.37 6.71
CA GLU A 155 -1.79 15.55 7.57
C GLU A 155 -0.36 16.12 7.43
N TYR A 156 0.64 15.26 7.30
CA TYR A 156 2.01 15.68 6.99
C TYR A 156 2.09 16.47 5.68
N LEU A 157 1.41 16.03 4.61
CA LEU A 157 1.41 16.72 3.31
C LEU A 157 0.68 18.07 3.38
N LYS A 158 -0.46 18.13 4.07
CA LYS A 158 -1.20 19.38 4.31
C LYS A 158 -0.35 20.42 5.04
N GLY A 159 0.54 19.98 5.94
CA GLY A 159 1.47 20.85 6.67
C GLY A 159 2.44 21.64 5.77
N PHE A 160 2.62 21.28 4.50
CA PHE A 160 3.45 22.04 3.55
C PHE A 160 2.68 23.16 2.83
N ALA A 161 1.36 23.19 2.95
CA ALA A 161 0.52 24.19 2.29
C ALA A 161 0.35 25.49 3.09
N GLY A 162 0.78 25.52 4.36
CA GLY A 162 0.86 26.72 5.20
C GLY A 162 2.21 27.41 5.11
#